data_AF-A0A9R1NED8-F1
#
_entry.id   AF-A0A9R1NED8-F1
#
_cell.length_a   1.000
_cell.length_b   1.000
_cell.length_c   1.000
_cell.angle_alpha   90.00
_cell.angle_beta   90.00
_cell.angle_gamma   90.00
#
_symmetry.space_group_name_H-M   'P 1'
#
loop_
_entity.id
_entity.type
_entity.pdbx_description
1 polymer ?
#
loop_
_entity_poly.entity_id
_entity_poly.type
_entity_poly.pdbx_seq_one_letter_code
_entity_poly.pdbx_strand_id
1 'polypeptide(L)'
;MPNSQKRKATGAPAPRRCPPPRMEYRARSDEAWYGARVVVQDGWLRVMFENFPEDADEWYNPGADLSSPGDVDALRARFRRACPALDDAHCGDLRPGDQLCLACDMHGGEIKYYDAVLEAVEKAPHGTVDGEERCACRFTVCWTEGPRRGCSDKVGVEVVYCVLESPIQDPVLTEFLDDVRNRFGDDQEEATAVSQQAAPSGEEEIALVSSLTSHELLE
;
A
#
# COMPACT_ATOMS: atom_id res chain seq x y z
N MET A 1 -7.13 68.72 -11.75
CA MET A 1 -6.97 67.54 -10.90
C MET A 1 -8.26 66.73 -10.92
N PRO A 2 -8.23 65.45 -11.31
CA PRO A 2 -9.20 64.48 -10.84
C PRO A 2 -8.49 63.31 -10.11
N ASN A 3 -9.09 62.88 -9.01
CA ASN A 3 -8.58 61.86 -8.09
C ASN A 3 -8.58 60.46 -8.73
N SER A 4 -7.42 59.83 -8.81
CA SER A 4 -7.28 58.40 -9.14
C SER A 4 -7.56 57.55 -7.90
N GLN A 5 -8.79 57.06 -7.76
CA GLN A 5 -9.10 56.00 -6.79
C GLN A 5 -8.50 54.67 -7.28
N LYS A 6 -7.38 54.26 -6.66
CA LYS A 6 -6.81 52.91 -6.77
C LYS A 6 -7.85 51.90 -6.27
N ARG A 7 -8.39 51.09 -7.19
CA ARG A 7 -9.14 49.88 -6.84
C ARG A 7 -8.15 48.88 -6.25
N LYS A 8 -8.36 48.55 -4.98
CA LYS A 8 -7.63 47.50 -4.26
C LYS A 8 -8.07 46.16 -4.85
N ALA A 9 -7.17 45.47 -5.54
CA ALA A 9 -7.43 44.12 -6.03
C ALA A 9 -7.61 43.21 -4.80
N THR A 10 -8.82 42.68 -4.63
CA THR A 10 -9.09 41.62 -3.67
C THR A 10 -8.30 40.40 -4.11
N GLY A 11 -7.26 40.04 -3.34
CA GLY A 11 -6.49 38.83 -3.57
C GLY A 11 -7.41 37.61 -3.60
N ALA A 12 -7.16 36.71 -4.55
CA ALA A 12 -7.87 35.44 -4.63
C ALA A 12 -7.82 34.74 -3.27
N PRO A 13 -8.93 34.12 -2.80
CA PRO A 13 -8.91 33.36 -1.57
C PRO A 13 -7.88 32.24 -1.71
N ALA A 14 -7.00 32.11 -0.72
CA ALA A 14 -6.06 31.00 -0.65
C ALA A 14 -6.82 29.67 -0.83
N PRO A 15 -6.26 28.70 -1.57
CA PRO A 15 -6.91 27.40 -1.74
C PRO A 15 -7.25 26.85 -0.36
N ARG A 16 -8.51 26.43 -0.19
CA ARG A 16 -8.95 25.76 1.03
C ARG A 16 -8.03 24.55 1.20
N ARG A 17 -7.20 24.56 2.24
CA ARG A 17 -6.36 23.41 2.58
C ARG A 17 -7.34 22.30 2.96
N CYS A 18 -7.60 21.37 2.04
CA CYS A 18 -8.24 20.11 2.38
C CYS A 18 -7.41 19.47 3.50
N PRO A 19 -8.04 18.95 4.56
CA PRO A 19 -7.33 18.11 5.52
C PRO A 19 -6.56 17.04 4.74
N PRO A 20 -5.34 16.68 5.17
CA PRO A 20 -4.59 15.63 4.51
C PRO A 20 -5.46 14.36 4.45
N PRO A 21 -5.42 13.62 3.34
CA PRO A 21 -6.19 12.39 3.21
C PRO A 21 -5.84 11.45 4.37
N ARG A 22 -6.82 10.72 4.90
CA ARG A 22 -6.53 9.76 5.98
C ARG A 22 -5.77 8.54 5.47
N MET A 23 -5.88 8.27 4.17
CA MET A 23 -5.34 7.11 3.48
C MET A 23 -4.90 7.52 2.07
N GLU A 24 -3.79 6.95 1.64
CA GLU A 24 -3.31 7.03 0.26
C GLU A 24 -3.49 5.67 -0.42
N TYR A 25 -3.78 5.71 -1.71
CA TYR A 25 -3.92 4.55 -2.56
C TYR A 25 -3.06 4.69 -3.82
N ARG A 26 -2.37 3.60 -4.18
CA ARG A 26 -1.55 3.51 -5.40
C ARG A 26 -2.39 2.97 -6.56
N ALA A 27 -2.73 3.85 -7.50
CA ALA A 27 -3.59 3.53 -8.63
C ALA A 27 -3.04 2.41 -9.52
N ARG A 28 -3.93 1.61 -10.12
CA ARG A 28 -3.53 0.59 -11.11
C ARG A 28 -3.14 1.20 -12.45
N SER A 29 -3.72 2.36 -12.79
CA SER A 29 -3.60 2.97 -14.10
C SER A 29 -2.21 3.56 -14.38
N ASP A 30 -1.59 4.18 -13.37
CA ASP A 30 -0.35 4.93 -13.54
C ASP A 30 0.66 4.78 -12.40
N GLU A 31 0.37 3.93 -11.41
CA GLU A 31 1.21 3.64 -10.24
C GLU A 31 1.45 4.84 -9.32
N ALA A 32 0.76 5.96 -9.51
CA ALA A 32 0.88 7.13 -8.65
C ALA A 32 0.05 6.96 -7.37
N TRP A 33 0.48 7.63 -6.30
CA TRP A 33 -0.23 7.71 -5.03
C TRP A 33 -1.22 8.88 -5.02
N TYR A 34 -2.44 8.59 -4.58
CA TYR A 34 -3.53 9.54 -4.46
C TYR A 34 -4.17 9.45 -3.08
N GLY A 35 -4.68 10.57 -2.57
CA GLY A 35 -5.60 10.53 -1.44
C GLY A 35 -6.85 9.73 -1.80
N ALA A 36 -7.28 8.81 -0.94
CA ALA A 36 -8.39 7.93 -1.25
C ALA A 36 -9.26 7.58 -0.04
N ARG A 37 -10.47 7.10 -0.34
CA ARG A 37 -11.42 6.51 0.62
C ARG A 37 -11.93 5.20 0.05
N VAL A 38 -12.41 4.33 0.92
CA VAL A 38 -12.99 3.05 0.50
C VAL A 38 -14.38 2.86 1.05
N VAL A 39 -15.21 2.17 0.28
CA VAL A 39 -16.53 1.70 0.68
C VAL A 39 -16.77 0.33 0.06
N VAL A 40 -17.60 -0.49 0.71
CA VAL A 40 -18.11 -1.72 0.11
C VAL A 40 -19.50 -1.44 -0.48
N GLN A 41 -19.67 -1.72 -1.77
CA GLN A 41 -20.93 -1.53 -2.50
C GLN A 41 -21.23 -2.81 -3.28
N ASP A 42 -22.40 -3.39 -3.06
CA ASP A 42 -22.84 -4.64 -3.69
C ASP A 42 -21.82 -5.80 -3.56
N GLY A 43 -21.08 -5.83 -2.43
CA GLY A 43 -20.04 -6.82 -2.15
C GLY A 43 -18.69 -6.56 -2.84
N TRP A 44 -18.55 -5.44 -3.56
CA TRP A 44 -17.32 -5.02 -4.22
C TRP A 44 -16.66 -3.93 -3.39
N LEU A 45 -15.32 -3.93 -3.35
CA LEU A 45 -14.59 -2.82 -2.77
C LEU A 45 -14.45 -1.72 -3.82
N ARG A 46 -14.98 -0.54 -3.50
CA ARG A 46 -14.83 0.68 -4.29
C ARG A 46 -13.79 1.57 -3.63
N VAL A 47 -12.78 1.94 -4.40
CA VAL A 47 -11.76 2.92 -4.03
C VAL A 47 -12.11 4.24 -4.70
N MET A 48 -12.42 5.23 -3.88
CA MET A 48 -12.78 6.58 -4.31
C MET A 48 -11.58 7.50 -4.21
N PHE A 49 -11.20 8.13 -5.31
CA PHE A 49 -10.11 9.11 -5.33
C PHE A 49 -10.57 10.47 -4.80
N GLU A 50 -9.84 11.03 -3.83
CA GLU A 50 -10.17 12.35 -3.30
C GLU A 50 -9.90 13.43 -4.35
N ASN A 51 -10.90 14.30 -4.58
CA ASN A 51 -10.87 15.39 -5.57
C ASN A 51 -10.96 14.96 -7.03
N PHE A 52 -11.28 13.69 -7.30
CA PHE A 52 -11.57 13.19 -8.63
C PHE A 52 -13.05 12.81 -8.76
N PRO A 53 -13.60 12.81 -10.00
CA PRO A 53 -14.96 12.36 -10.25
C PRO A 53 -15.10 10.84 -10.07
N GLU A 54 -16.33 10.39 -9.83
CA GLU A 54 -16.65 8.98 -9.53
C GLU A 54 -16.33 8.00 -10.67
N ASP A 55 -16.26 8.47 -11.91
CA ASP A 55 -15.86 7.67 -13.07
C ASP A 55 -14.37 7.32 -13.07
N ALA A 56 -13.57 7.99 -12.25
CA ALA A 56 -12.18 7.63 -12.00
C ALA A 56 -12.04 6.51 -10.96
N ASP A 57 -13.08 6.20 -10.17
CA ASP A 57 -12.99 5.26 -9.05
C ASP A 57 -12.59 3.85 -9.52
N GLU A 58 -11.79 3.18 -8.69
CA GLU A 58 -11.39 1.81 -8.95
C GLU A 58 -12.26 0.81 -8.17
N TRP A 59 -12.62 -0.27 -8.85
CA TRP A 59 -13.45 -1.32 -8.30
C TRP A 59 -12.67 -2.63 -8.21
N TYR A 60 -12.98 -3.42 -7.18
CA TYR A 60 -12.41 -4.73 -6.92
C TYR A 60 -13.52 -5.74 -6.62
N ASN A 61 -13.62 -6.74 -7.48
CA ASN A 61 -14.50 -7.88 -7.32
C ASN A 61 -13.77 -8.99 -6.55
N PRO A 62 -14.28 -9.42 -5.38
CA PRO A 62 -13.67 -10.49 -4.60
C PRO A 62 -13.41 -11.80 -5.36
N GLY A 63 -14.30 -12.18 -6.28
CA GLY A 63 -14.21 -13.46 -6.98
C GLY A 63 -13.35 -13.43 -8.24
N ALA A 64 -13.08 -12.26 -8.80
CA ALA A 64 -12.28 -12.12 -10.03
C ALA A 64 -10.89 -11.54 -9.74
N ASP A 65 -10.84 -10.44 -8.97
CA ASP A 65 -9.61 -9.68 -8.75
C ASP A 65 -8.82 -10.17 -7.54
N LEU A 66 -9.46 -10.91 -6.63
CA LEU A 66 -8.89 -11.38 -5.37
C LEU A 66 -9.02 -12.90 -5.26
N SER A 67 -8.51 -13.60 -6.28
CA SER A 67 -8.67 -15.05 -6.43
C SER A 67 -7.67 -15.87 -5.61
N SER A 68 -6.69 -15.21 -4.98
CA SER A 68 -5.69 -15.86 -4.13
C SER A 68 -5.32 -14.99 -2.92
N PRO A 69 -4.76 -15.58 -1.84
CA PRO A 69 -4.21 -14.80 -0.73
C PRO A 69 -3.18 -13.75 -1.17
N GLY A 70 -2.39 -14.07 -2.20
CA GLY A 70 -1.41 -13.14 -2.77
C GLY A 70 -2.04 -11.92 -3.41
N ASP A 71 -3.21 -12.05 -4.03
CA ASP A 71 -3.94 -10.91 -4.61
C ASP A 71 -4.49 -9.98 -3.51
N VAL A 72 -4.96 -10.57 -2.40
CA VAL A 72 -5.39 -9.80 -1.21
C VAL A 72 -4.21 -9.01 -0.64
N ASP A 73 -3.04 -9.62 -0.53
CA ASP A 73 -1.83 -8.95 -0.03
C ASP A 73 -1.33 -7.88 -1.00
N ALA A 74 -1.38 -8.14 -2.31
CA ALA A 74 -1.05 -7.16 -3.34
C ALA A 74 -2.00 -5.96 -3.33
N LEU A 75 -3.30 -6.19 -3.10
CA LEU A 75 -4.28 -5.12 -2.90
C LEU A 75 -3.98 -4.34 -1.62
N ARG A 76 -3.73 -5.03 -0.50
CA ARG A 76 -3.40 -4.37 0.77
C ARG A 76 -2.19 -3.46 0.66
N ALA A 77 -1.16 -3.90 -0.07
CA ALA A 77 0.07 -3.13 -0.30
C ALA A 77 -0.14 -1.85 -1.14
N ARG A 78 -1.28 -1.71 -1.82
CA ARG A 78 -1.64 -0.48 -2.52
C ARG A 78 -2.24 0.59 -1.61
N PHE A 79 -2.44 0.31 -0.32
CA PHE A 79 -2.94 1.29 0.63
C PHE A 79 -1.87 1.62 1.68
N ARG A 80 -1.78 2.89 2.03
CA ARG A 80 -0.93 3.34 3.14
C ARG A 80 -1.53 4.53 3.86
N ARG A 81 -0.95 4.87 5.01
CA ARG A 81 -1.23 6.14 5.68
C ARG A 81 -0.65 7.29 4.85
N ALA A 82 -1.29 8.45 4.90
CA ALA A 82 -0.75 9.63 4.22
C ALA A 82 0.68 9.94 4.66
N CYS A 83 1.54 10.19 3.68
CA CYS A 83 2.94 10.46 3.91
C CYS A 83 3.11 11.93 4.28
N PRO A 84 3.66 12.26 5.47
CA PRO A 84 4.01 13.64 5.77
C PRO A 84 5.17 14.10 4.88
N ALA A 85 5.14 15.37 4.49
CA ALA A 85 6.30 16.02 3.90
C ALA A 85 7.48 15.96 4.88
N LEU A 86 8.69 15.79 4.35
CA LEU A 86 9.90 15.80 5.14
C LEU A 86 10.08 17.20 5.76
N ASP A 87 10.16 17.25 7.08
CA ASP A 87 10.45 18.47 7.81
C ASP A 87 11.95 18.78 7.69
N ASP A 88 12.27 20.02 7.37
CA ASP A 88 13.62 20.56 7.28
C ASP A 88 14.46 20.23 8.51
N ALA A 89 13.87 20.28 9.72
CA ALA A 89 14.54 19.94 10.98
C ALA A 89 14.84 18.44 11.12
N HIS A 90 14.04 17.59 10.47
CA HIS A 90 14.11 16.13 10.54
C HIS A 90 14.81 15.52 9.31
N CYS A 91 15.32 16.33 8.39
CA CYS A 91 16.03 15.85 7.20
C CYS A 91 17.27 15.00 7.56
N GLY A 92 17.82 15.21 8.76
CA GLY A 92 18.97 14.48 9.29
C GLY A 92 18.65 13.05 9.72
N ASP A 93 17.38 12.66 9.80
CA ASP A 93 16.95 11.32 10.23
C ASP A 93 17.00 10.30 9.10
N LEU A 94 16.93 10.74 7.85
CA LEU A 94 16.95 9.86 6.68
C LEU A 94 18.28 9.11 6.51
N ARG A 95 18.19 7.86 6.07
CA ARG A 95 19.31 6.95 5.82
C ARG A 95 19.19 6.30 4.44
N PRO A 96 20.33 6.04 3.76
CA PRO A 96 20.31 5.20 2.56
C PRO A 96 19.57 3.90 2.81
N GLY A 97 18.66 3.53 1.90
CA GLY A 97 17.74 2.40 2.02
C GLY A 97 16.32 2.79 2.43
N ASP A 98 16.10 3.99 2.96
CA ASP A 98 14.75 4.44 3.35
C ASP A 98 13.82 4.51 2.14
N GLN A 99 12.58 4.04 2.33
CA GLN A 99 11.49 4.19 1.36
C GLN A 99 10.91 5.59 1.48
N LEU A 100 10.88 6.30 0.36
CA LEU A 100 10.39 7.67 0.24
C LEU A 100 9.29 7.73 -0.81
N CYS A 101 8.42 8.71 -0.66
CA CYS A 101 7.49 9.14 -1.69
C CYS A 101 7.95 10.50 -2.21
N LEU A 102 7.97 10.67 -3.52
CA LEU A 102 8.47 11.90 -4.16
C LEU A 102 7.42 12.52 -5.06
N ALA A 103 7.28 13.84 -4.94
CA ALA A 103 6.55 14.62 -5.94
C ALA A 103 7.36 14.66 -7.25
N CYS A 104 6.72 14.26 -8.34
CA CYS A 104 7.25 14.23 -9.68
C CYS A 104 6.44 15.20 -10.55
N ASP A 105 7.14 16.17 -11.14
CA ASP A 105 6.56 17.07 -12.14
C ASP A 105 6.34 16.29 -13.44
N MET A 106 5.09 16.25 -13.87
CA MET A 106 4.64 15.60 -15.09
C MET A 106 4.42 16.64 -16.18
N HIS A 107 4.57 16.22 -17.44
CA HIS A 107 4.35 17.10 -18.57
C HIS A 107 2.96 17.77 -18.51
N GLY A 108 2.93 19.10 -18.54
CA GLY A 108 1.70 19.88 -18.37
C GLY A 108 1.50 20.50 -16.99
N GLY A 109 2.47 20.34 -16.07
CA GLY A 109 2.44 20.95 -14.73
C GLY A 109 1.58 20.19 -13.74
N GLU A 110 1.18 18.96 -14.07
CA GLU A 110 0.57 18.02 -13.14
C GLU A 110 1.66 17.48 -12.21
N ILE A 111 1.35 17.36 -10.91
CA ILE A 111 2.27 16.75 -9.93
C ILE A 111 1.70 15.40 -9.55
N LYS A 112 2.51 14.35 -9.72
CA LYS A 112 2.18 12.99 -9.28
C LYS A 112 3.18 12.51 -8.23
N TYR A 113 2.81 11.49 -7.48
CA TYR A 113 3.59 11.01 -6.35
C TYR A 113 3.98 9.55 -6.57
N TYR A 114 5.27 9.25 -6.50
CA TYR A 114 5.80 7.90 -6.75
C TYR A 114 6.79 7.49 -5.68
N ASP A 115 6.93 6.18 -5.50
CA ASP A 115 7.91 5.64 -4.55
C ASP A 115 9.32 5.68 -5.13
N ALA A 116 10.27 5.87 -4.22
CA ALA A 116 11.70 5.84 -4.48
C ALA A 116 12.45 5.36 -3.24
N VAL A 117 13.66 4.87 -3.45
CA VAL A 117 14.59 4.52 -2.36
C VAL A 117 15.68 5.56 -2.26
N LEU A 118 15.99 5.99 -1.04
CA LEU A 118 17.10 6.88 -0.78
C LEU A 118 18.44 6.15 -1.00
N GLU A 119 19.29 6.67 -1.88
CA GLU A 119 20.63 6.13 -2.15
C GLU A 119 21.71 6.87 -1.38
N ALA A 120 21.62 8.21 -1.29
CA ALA A 120 22.62 9.03 -0.62
C ALA A 120 22.05 10.37 -0.13
N VAL A 121 22.69 10.95 0.90
CA VAL A 121 22.37 12.28 1.42
C VAL A 121 23.61 13.17 1.35
N GLU A 122 23.50 14.27 0.61
CA GLU A 122 24.48 15.36 0.59
C GLU A 122 24.04 16.43 1.58
N LYS A 123 24.64 16.38 2.77
CA LYS A 123 24.33 17.33 3.84
C LYS A 123 24.87 18.73 3.52
N ALA A 124 24.04 19.74 3.73
CA ALA A 124 24.43 21.14 3.63
C ALA A 124 24.09 21.87 4.94
N PRO A 125 24.75 23.00 5.26
CA PRO A 125 24.34 23.83 6.40
C PRO A 125 22.91 24.32 6.22
N HIS A 126 22.09 24.18 7.26
CA HIS A 126 20.73 24.69 7.26
C HIS A 126 20.73 26.21 7.49
N GLY A 127 19.84 26.91 6.79
CA GLY A 127 19.61 28.33 6.97
C GLY A 127 18.44 28.59 7.91
N THR A 128 18.25 29.85 8.30
CA THR A 128 17.01 30.31 8.92
C THR A 128 16.46 31.45 8.10
N VAL A 129 15.22 31.36 7.67
CA VAL A 129 14.51 32.40 6.92
C VAL A 129 13.22 32.71 7.66
N ASP A 130 13.02 33.97 8.04
CA ASP A 130 11.85 34.44 8.80
C ASP A 130 11.61 33.68 10.13
N GLY A 131 12.67 33.12 10.72
CA GLY A 131 12.61 32.35 11.97
C GLY A 131 12.32 30.87 11.79
N GLU A 132 12.13 30.40 10.56
CA GLU A 132 11.94 28.98 10.22
C GLU A 132 13.23 28.40 9.63
N GLU A 133 13.56 27.17 10.03
CA GLU A 133 14.70 26.44 9.48
C GLU A 133 14.47 26.11 8.01
N ARG A 134 15.51 26.27 7.18
CA ARG A 134 15.48 25.90 5.77
C ARG A 134 16.59 24.92 5.42
N CYS A 135 16.18 23.72 5.03
CA CYS A 135 17.07 22.65 4.62
C CYS A 135 17.62 22.94 3.21
N ALA A 136 18.94 22.86 3.08
CA ALA A 136 19.64 22.93 1.79
C ALA A 136 20.22 21.57 1.35
N CYS A 137 19.99 20.50 2.12
CA CYS A 137 20.47 19.16 1.79
C CYS A 137 19.93 18.70 0.44
N ARG A 138 20.66 17.77 -0.20
CA ARG A 138 20.25 17.11 -1.43
C ARG A 138 20.19 15.61 -1.21
N PHE A 139 19.16 14.98 -1.76
CA PHE A 139 18.89 13.56 -1.60
C PHE A 139 19.01 12.90 -2.97
N THR A 140 19.92 11.93 -3.08
CA THR A 140 20.02 11.08 -4.27
C THR A 140 19.09 9.90 -4.07
N VAL A 141 18.13 9.72 -4.98
CA VAL A 141 17.03 8.75 -4.87
C VAL A 141 16.95 7.93 -6.15
N CYS A 142 16.54 6.67 -6.05
CA CYS A 142 16.24 5.81 -7.19
C CYS A 142 14.74 5.48 -7.21
N TRP A 143 14.05 5.84 -8.29
CA TRP A 143 12.60 5.61 -8.42
C TRP A 143 12.31 4.12 -8.50
N THR A 144 11.40 3.63 -7.68
CA THR A 144 10.99 2.21 -7.69
C THR A 144 9.76 1.96 -8.55
N GLU A 145 8.97 3.00 -8.78
CA GLU A 145 7.69 2.95 -9.51
C GLU A 145 7.53 4.13 -10.48
N GLY A 146 6.53 4.04 -11.36
CA GLY A 146 6.15 5.12 -12.24
C GLY A 146 7.09 5.33 -13.43
N PRO A 147 6.93 6.44 -14.17
CA PRO A 147 7.57 6.65 -15.48
C PRO A 147 9.10 6.78 -15.42
N ARG A 148 9.66 6.98 -14.22
CA ARG A 148 11.09 7.17 -13.99
C ARG A 148 11.76 5.97 -13.33
N ARG A 149 11.03 4.86 -13.16
CA ARG A 149 11.50 3.64 -12.50
C ARG A 149 12.90 3.23 -12.94
N GLY A 150 13.77 2.98 -11.96
CA GLY A 150 15.16 2.59 -12.14
C GLY A 150 16.12 3.74 -12.46
N CYS A 151 15.63 4.96 -12.68
CA CYS A 151 16.48 6.14 -12.81
C CYS A 151 16.83 6.69 -11.42
N SER A 152 17.99 7.34 -11.31
CA SER A 152 18.36 8.11 -10.12
C SER A 152 18.22 9.61 -10.36
N ASP A 153 17.83 10.35 -9.32
CA ASP A 153 17.77 11.80 -9.31
C ASP A 153 18.31 12.40 -8.04
N LYS A 154 18.62 13.70 -8.12
CA LYS A 154 18.97 14.52 -6.97
C LYS A 154 17.88 15.53 -6.69
N VAL A 155 17.23 15.41 -5.54
CA VAL A 155 16.08 16.22 -5.14
C VAL A 155 16.36 17.02 -3.86
N GLY A 156 15.56 18.06 -3.62
CA GLY A 156 15.56 18.82 -2.36
C GLY A 156 14.46 18.33 -1.40
N VAL A 157 14.47 18.88 -0.18
CA VAL A 157 13.50 18.55 0.89
C VAL A 157 12.05 18.77 0.45
N GLU A 158 11.82 19.76 -0.41
CA GLU A 158 10.51 20.28 -0.79
C GLU A 158 9.62 19.30 -1.57
N VAL A 159 10.21 18.24 -2.13
CA VAL A 159 9.51 17.19 -2.88
C VAL A 159 9.55 15.83 -2.20
N VAL A 160 10.13 15.73 -1.00
CA VAL A 160 10.30 14.46 -0.27
C VAL A 160 9.20 14.28 0.77
N TYR A 161 8.59 13.11 0.76
CA TYR A 161 7.57 12.68 1.72
C TYR A 161 7.99 11.36 2.37
N CYS A 162 7.89 11.27 3.68
CA CYS A 162 8.34 10.11 4.45
C CYS A 162 7.28 9.02 4.44
N VAL A 163 7.63 7.82 3.96
CA VAL A 163 6.73 6.67 4.03
C VAL A 163 6.72 6.13 5.47
N LEU A 164 5.53 6.00 6.05
CA LEU A 164 5.34 5.41 7.37
C LEU A 164 5.13 3.90 7.22
N GLU A 165 5.97 3.09 7.85
CA GLU A 165 5.87 1.62 7.80
C GLU A 165 4.65 1.05 8.54
N SER A 166 3.91 1.89 9.27
CA SER A 166 2.72 1.44 9.99
C SER A 166 1.59 1.09 9.01
N PRO A 167 0.96 -0.09 9.15
CA PRO A 167 -0.15 -0.47 8.27
C PRO A 167 -1.29 0.54 8.39
N ILE A 168 -2.01 0.73 7.28
CA ILE A 168 -3.24 1.50 7.29
C ILE A 168 -4.26 0.85 8.24
N GLN A 169 -4.91 1.67 9.06
CA GLN A 169 -5.95 1.25 9.99
C GLN A 169 -7.29 1.83 9.51
N ASP A 170 -7.80 1.28 8.42
CA ASP A 170 -9.15 1.56 7.94
C ASP A 170 -10.04 0.32 8.21
N PRO A 171 -11.12 0.45 9.00
CA PRO A 171 -11.93 -0.69 9.40
C PRO A 171 -12.65 -1.33 8.21
N VAL A 172 -13.12 -0.53 7.25
CA VAL A 172 -13.84 -1.04 6.07
C VAL A 172 -12.89 -1.84 5.19
N LEU A 173 -11.70 -1.31 4.92
CA LEU A 173 -10.67 -2.02 4.18
C LEU A 173 -10.26 -3.32 4.89
N THR A 174 -10.03 -3.24 6.20
CA THR A 174 -9.54 -4.38 6.99
C THR A 174 -10.57 -5.51 6.99
N GLU A 175 -11.83 -5.20 7.32
CA GLU A 175 -12.93 -6.15 7.34
C GLU A 175 -13.12 -6.82 5.97
N PHE A 176 -13.16 -6.02 4.89
CA PHE A 176 -13.30 -6.55 3.54
C PHE A 176 -12.16 -7.51 3.16
N LEU A 177 -10.90 -7.13 3.40
CA LEU A 177 -9.75 -7.96 3.03
C LEU A 177 -9.66 -9.23 3.87
N ASP A 178 -10.02 -9.17 5.15
CA ASP A 178 -10.03 -10.32 6.05
C ASP A 178 -11.16 -11.29 5.66
N ASP A 179 -12.36 -10.78 5.34
CA ASP A 179 -13.48 -11.58 4.84
C ASP A 179 -13.14 -12.33 3.55
N VAL A 180 -12.44 -11.68 2.61
CA VAL A 180 -12.00 -12.33 1.37
C VAL A 180 -10.92 -13.38 1.68
N ARG A 181 -9.98 -13.07 2.57
CA ARG A 181 -8.90 -13.97 2.96
C ARG A 181 -9.40 -15.24 3.65
N ASN A 182 -10.41 -15.12 4.50
CA ASN A 182 -10.98 -16.23 5.25
C ASN A 182 -11.63 -17.29 4.33
N ARG A 183 -12.13 -16.89 3.15
CA ARG A 183 -12.69 -17.83 2.16
C ARG A 183 -11.69 -18.88 1.68
N PHE A 184 -10.40 -18.56 1.69
CA PHE A 184 -9.34 -19.52 1.35
C PHE A 184 -9.01 -20.52 2.47
N GLY A 185 -9.46 -20.25 3.70
CA GLY A 185 -9.28 -21.12 4.86
C GLY A 185 -10.38 -22.18 4.98
N ASP A 186 -11.61 -21.84 4.61
CA ASP A 186 -12.77 -22.72 4.73
C ASP A 186 -12.71 -23.92 3.76
N ASP A 187 -12.04 -23.77 2.61
CA ASP A 187 -11.86 -24.84 1.61
C ASP A 187 -10.97 -26.01 2.09
N GLN A 188 -10.16 -25.83 3.15
CA GLN A 188 -9.33 -26.90 3.72
C GLN A 188 -10.06 -27.79 4.74
N GLU A 189 -11.09 -27.27 5.41
CA GLU A 189 -11.86 -28.03 6.41
C GLU A 189 -12.93 -28.93 5.74
N GLU A 190 -13.49 -28.52 4.60
CA GLU A 190 -14.46 -29.33 3.86
C GLU A 190 -13.81 -30.52 3.11
N ALA A 191 -12.59 -30.34 2.60
CA ALA A 191 -11.82 -31.40 1.94
C ALA A 191 -11.34 -32.50 2.91
N THR A 192 -11.15 -32.18 4.19
CA THR A 192 -10.76 -33.15 5.23
C THR A 192 -11.96 -33.91 5.81
N ALA A 193 -13.17 -33.33 5.79
CA ALA A 193 -14.39 -33.99 6.21
C ALA A 193 -14.88 -35.08 5.22
N VAL A 194 -14.80 -34.83 3.90
CA VAL A 194 -15.24 -35.79 2.86
C VAL A 194 -14.39 -37.07 2.85
N SER A 195 -13.10 -36.99 3.21
CA SER A 195 -12.20 -38.14 3.23
C SER A 195 -12.49 -39.12 4.40
N GLN A 196 -13.18 -38.66 5.46
CA GLN A 196 -13.50 -39.49 6.63
C GLN A 196 -14.84 -40.25 6.50
N GLN A 197 -15.64 -40.00 5.46
CA GLN A 197 -16.93 -40.68 5.24
C GLN A 197 -16.87 -41.81 4.20
N ALA A 198 -15.71 -42.10 3.60
CA ALA A 198 -15.53 -43.19 2.65
C ALA A 198 -14.80 -44.39 3.26
N ALA A 199 -15.41 -45.06 4.25
CA ALA A 199 -15.01 -46.41 4.68
C ALA A 199 -16.26 -47.26 4.95
N PRO A 200 -16.52 -48.35 4.18
CA PRO A 200 -17.61 -49.26 4.50
C PRO A 200 -17.19 -50.26 5.58
N SER A 201 -18.09 -50.46 6.53
CA SER A 201 -18.06 -51.52 7.55
C SER A 201 -18.14 -52.91 6.91
N GLY A 202 -17.27 -53.82 7.38
CA GLY A 202 -17.32 -55.24 7.04
C GLY A 202 -16.60 -56.03 8.12
N GLU A 203 -17.38 -56.44 9.10
CA GLU A 203 -17.03 -57.26 10.26
C GLU A 203 -17.16 -58.74 9.86
N GLU A 204 -16.10 -59.55 10.02
CA GLU A 204 -16.27 -60.97 10.34
C GLU A 204 -15.07 -61.54 11.11
N GLU A 205 -15.43 -62.09 12.26
CA GLU A 205 -14.68 -62.73 13.32
C GLU A 205 -14.25 -64.16 12.92
N ILE A 206 -13.05 -64.62 13.30
CA ILE A 206 -12.84 -65.90 13.99
C ILE A 206 -11.42 -66.03 14.56
N ALA A 207 -11.34 -66.62 15.75
CA ALA A 207 -10.17 -66.72 16.61
C ALA A 207 -9.40 -68.07 16.51
N LEU A 208 -8.14 -68.00 16.98
CA LEU A 208 -7.34 -69.02 17.69
C LEU A 208 -6.93 -70.33 16.99
N VAL A 209 -5.62 -70.56 16.89
CA VAL A 209 -4.90 -71.58 17.69
C VAL A 209 -3.38 -71.34 17.73
N SER A 210 -2.79 -71.76 18.85
CA SER A 210 -1.41 -71.57 19.29
C SER A 210 -0.50 -72.76 18.96
N SER A 211 0.80 -72.56 19.19
CA SER A 211 1.86 -73.53 19.55
C SER A 211 2.88 -74.01 18.49
N LEU A 212 4.09 -73.48 18.67
CA LEU A 212 5.36 -74.17 18.99
C LEU A 212 6.06 -75.13 17.99
N THR A 213 7.35 -74.82 17.84
CA THR A 213 8.55 -75.69 17.77
C THR A 213 8.96 -76.40 16.48
N SER A 214 10.15 -75.97 16.01
CA SER A 214 11.36 -76.74 15.65
C SER A 214 11.28 -77.82 14.57
N HIS A 215 12.16 -77.75 13.55
CA HIS A 215 13.43 -78.49 13.50
C HIS A 215 14.03 -78.46 12.07
N GLU A 216 15.33 -78.75 12.01
CA GLU A 216 16.26 -78.70 10.88
C GLU A 216 16.00 -79.67 9.70
N LEU A 217 16.75 -79.42 8.60
CA LEU A 217 17.69 -80.33 7.89
C LEU A 217 17.44 -80.54 6.37
N LEU A 218 18.45 -80.13 5.60
CA LEU A 218 18.99 -80.60 4.29
C LEU A 218 18.05 -80.96 3.12
N GLU A 219 18.28 -80.31 1.97
CA GLU A 219 19.16 -80.81 0.87
C GLU A 219 19.70 -79.63 0.05
#